data_AF-A0A2H0DSU4-F1
#
_entry.id   AF-A0A2H0DSU4-F1
#
_cell.length_a   1.000
_cell.length_b   1.000
_cell.length_c   1.000
_cell.angle_alpha   90.00
_cell.angle_beta   90.00
_cell.angle_gamma   90.00
#
_symmetry.space_group_name_H-M   'P 1'
#
loop_
_entity.id
_entity.type
_entity.pdbx_description
1 polymer ?
#
loop_
_entity_poly.entity_id
_entity_poly.type
_entity_poly.pdbx_seq_one_letter_code
_entity_poly.pdbx_strand_id
1 'polypeptide(L)'
;MFVRSGMKNTDESLVLEKLNRILDSESVAHDPVELALRAAAAAPQECARSGDGGIVRMMRDRVYLTQRQLAELAGLPHSKIARIEAGQDVRLSTLRRYFAGCGCELLLLPRSSMNARELFERKMQLEREGLIQNRRRYSRR
;
A
#
# COMPACT_ATOMS: atom_id res chain seq x y z
N MET A 1 38.18 -1.32 -40.80
CA MET A 1 37.05 -0.48 -41.24
C MET A 1 35.90 -0.68 -40.26
N PHE A 2 35.43 0.42 -39.68
CA PHE A 2 34.23 0.62 -38.84
C PHE A 2 34.14 0.05 -37.41
N VAL A 3 34.16 1.03 -36.51
CA VAL A 3 33.99 1.07 -35.06
C VAL A 3 32.55 0.72 -34.64
N ARG A 4 32.38 -0.13 -33.64
CA ARG A 4 31.15 -0.22 -32.83
C ARG A 4 31.50 -0.54 -31.38
N SER A 5 31.87 0.46 -30.61
CA SER A 5 31.81 0.42 -29.14
C SER A 5 31.97 1.85 -28.63
N GLY A 6 30.94 2.42 -28.00
CA GLY A 6 31.12 3.75 -27.38
C GLY A 6 29.91 4.63 -27.12
N MET A 7 28.66 4.22 -27.37
CA MET A 7 27.49 5.12 -27.23
C MET A 7 26.39 4.63 -26.28
N LYS A 8 26.70 4.07 -25.10
CA LYS A 8 25.65 3.70 -24.12
C LYS A 8 25.88 4.08 -22.65
N ASN A 9 27.03 4.62 -22.25
CA ASN A 9 27.29 4.87 -20.81
C ASN A 9 26.88 6.26 -20.32
N THR A 10 26.93 7.28 -21.18
CA THR A 10 26.75 8.68 -20.76
C THR A 10 25.28 9.04 -20.55
N ASP A 11 24.37 8.40 -21.28
CA ASP A 11 22.93 8.69 -21.25
C ASP A 11 22.26 8.03 -20.04
N GLU A 12 22.62 6.77 -19.73
CA GLU A 12 22.14 6.07 -18.51
C GLU A 12 22.63 6.76 -17.23
N SER A 13 23.88 7.22 -17.21
CA SER A 13 24.42 7.94 -16.05
C SER A 13 23.67 9.24 -15.78
N LEU A 14 23.29 9.97 -16.84
CA LEU A 14 22.54 11.22 -16.72
C LEU A 14 21.07 10.98 -16.29
N VAL A 15 20.46 9.89 -16.75
CA VAL A 15 19.13 9.46 -16.33
C VAL A 15 19.14 9.04 -14.86
N LEU A 16 20.12 8.25 -14.44
CA LEU A 16 20.30 7.84 -13.04
C LEU A 16 20.59 9.04 -12.13
N GLU A 17 21.41 9.99 -12.57
CA GLU A 17 21.69 11.22 -11.83
C GLU A 17 20.44 12.09 -11.70
N LYS A 18 19.63 12.21 -12.76
CA LYS A 18 18.33 12.90 -12.69
C LYS A 18 17.35 12.19 -11.77
N LEU A 19 17.26 10.86 -11.85
CA LEU A 19 16.39 10.07 -10.99
C LEU A 19 16.81 10.18 -9.52
N ASN A 20 18.11 10.06 -9.22
CA ASN A 20 18.63 10.26 -7.88
C ASN A 20 18.34 11.67 -7.38
N ARG A 21 18.51 12.69 -8.22
CA ARG A 21 18.19 14.09 -7.85
C ARG A 21 16.70 14.29 -7.57
N ILE A 22 15.81 13.60 -8.28
CA ILE A 22 14.36 13.60 -8.03
C ILE A 22 14.05 12.87 -6.72
N LEU A 23 14.59 11.66 -6.54
CA LEU A 23 14.38 10.82 -5.35
C LEU A 23 14.95 11.48 -4.08
N ASP A 24 16.10 12.15 -4.18
CA ASP A 24 16.74 12.89 -3.08
C ASP A 24 16.03 14.23 -2.81
N SER A 25 15.34 14.81 -3.80
CA SER A 25 14.55 16.03 -3.63
C SER A 25 13.20 15.79 -2.96
N GLU A 26 12.74 14.54 -2.90
CA GLU A 26 11.47 14.14 -2.28
C GLU A 26 11.66 13.63 -0.84
N SER A 27 12.37 14.39 -0.01
CA SER A 27 12.02 14.43 1.42
C SER A 27 10.86 15.39 1.64
N VAL A 28 9.82 15.32 0.80
CA VAL A 28 8.57 15.94 1.19
C VAL A 28 7.92 14.95 2.13
N ALA A 29 7.93 15.28 3.42
CA ALA A 29 7.10 14.64 4.42
C ALA A 29 5.63 14.83 4.03
N HIS A 30 5.17 14.13 3.00
CA HIS A 30 3.77 14.06 2.64
C HIS A 30 3.08 13.29 3.76
N ASP A 31 2.01 13.88 4.31
CA ASP A 31 1.12 13.15 5.20
C ASP A 31 0.68 11.88 4.44
N PRO A 32 1.04 10.67 4.94
CA PRO A 32 0.72 9.42 4.24
C PRO A 32 -0.78 9.27 4.02
N VAL A 33 -1.61 9.89 4.87
CA VAL A 33 -3.07 9.92 4.69
C VAL A 33 -3.45 10.80 3.50
N GLU A 34 -2.89 12.00 3.39
CA GLU A 34 -3.17 12.88 2.26
C GLU A 34 -2.70 12.25 0.93
N LEU A 35 -1.50 11.68 0.92
CA LEU A 35 -0.96 10.97 -0.24
C LEU A 35 -1.86 9.78 -0.61
N ALA A 36 -2.29 8.99 0.37
CA ALA A 36 -3.20 7.86 0.14
C ALA A 36 -4.56 8.30 -0.38
N LEU A 37 -5.12 9.41 0.12
CA LEU A 37 -6.40 9.95 -0.36
C LEU A 37 -6.30 10.43 -1.81
N ARG A 38 -5.21 11.14 -2.15
CA ARG A 38 -4.94 11.57 -3.54
C ARG A 38 -4.74 10.37 -4.46
N ALA A 39 -3.92 9.40 -4.05
CA ALA A 39 -3.67 8.17 -4.80
C ALA A 39 -4.95 7.33 -4.97
N ALA A 40 -5.82 7.27 -3.95
CA ALA A 40 -7.11 6.59 -4.04
C ALA A 40 -8.08 7.29 -5.00
N ALA A 41 -8.08 8.62 -5.04
CA ALA A 41 -8.88 9.39 -6.01
C ALA A 41 -8.36 9.21 -7.45
N ALA A 42 -7.05 9.01 -7.61
CA ALA A 42 -6.40 8.74 -8.89
C ALA A 42 -6.32 7.24 -9.23
N ALA A 43 -6.80 6.35 -8.35
CA ALA A 43 -6.68 4.91 -8.55
C ALA A 43 -7.41 4.51 -9.83
N PRO A 44 -6.77 3.76 -10.75
CA PRO A 44 -7.42 3.33 -11.98
C PRO A 44 -8.73 2.63 -11.67
N GLN A 45 -9.79 2.92 -12.45
CA GLN A 45 -11.09 2.27 -12.28
C GLN A 45 -11.00 0.74 -12.36
N GLU A 46 -9.95 0.21 -13.00
CA GLU A 46 -9.63 -1.22 -13.04
C GLU A 46 -9.39 -1.82 -11.65
N CYS A 47 -8.82 -1.06 -10.70
CA CYS A 47 -8.64 -1.49 -9.32
C CYS A 47 -10.00 -1.67 -8.63
N ALA A 48 -10.98 -0.80 -8.93
CA ALA A 48 -12.32 -0.90 -8.37
C ALA A 48 -13.14 -2.08 -8.95
N ARG A 49 -12.75 -2.60 -10.13
CA ARG A 49 -13.39 -3.76 -10.77
C ARG A 49 -12.70 -5.08 -10.45
N SER A 50 -11.51 -5.04 -9.85
CA SER A 50 -10.75 -6.22 -9.48
C SER A 50 -11.16 -6.70 -8.09
N GLY A 51 -11.31 -8.01 -7.91
CA GLY A 51 -11.42 -8.59 -6.56
C GLY A 51 -10.11 -8.41 -5.77
N ASP A 52 -10.16 -8.55 -4.45
CA ASP A 52 -9.05 -8.27 -3.53
C ASP A 52 -7.72 -8.90 -3.96
N GLY A 53 -7.75 -10.17 -4.40
CA GLY A 53 -6.56 -10.87 -4.90
C GLY A 53 -5.96 -10.28 -6.18
N GLY A 54 -6.80 -9.74 -7.06
CA GLY A 54 -6.38 -9.07 -8.30
C GLY A 54 -5.65 -7.76 -8.01
N ILE A 55 -6.16 -6.95 -7.07
CA ILE A 55 -5.49 -5.70 -6.65
C ILE A 55 -4.12 -6.01 -6.06
N VAL A 56 -4.03 -7.03 -5.21
CA VAL A 56 -2.76 -7.42 -4.58
C VAL A 56 -1.75 -7.90 -5.63
N ARG A 57 -2.18 -8.72 -6.60
CA ARG A 57 -1.36 -9.15 -7.74
C ARG A 57 -0.85 -7.96 -8.56
N MET A 58 -1.72 -6.99 -8.87
CA MET A 58 -1.33 -5.80 -9.64
C MET A 58 -0.19 -5.03 -8.96
N MET A 59 -0.19 -4.95 -7.62
CA MET A 59 0.89 -4.28 -6.89
C MET A 59 2.22 -5.00 -7.02
N ARG A 60 2.23 -6.34 -7.01
CA ARG A 60 3.44 -7.13 -7.30
C ARG A 60 3.91 -6.91 -8.75
N ASP A 61 3.00 -6.92 -9.71
CA ASP A 61 3.33 -6.77 -11.13
C ASP A 61 3.93 -5.39 -11.44
N ARG A 62 3.49 -4.33 -10.72
CA ARG A 62 4.04 -2.97 -10.86
C ARG A 62 5.51 -2.82 -10.47
N VAL A 63 6.00 -3.71 -9.60
CA VAL A 63 7.41 -3.78 -9.20
C VAL A 63 8.16 -4.92 -9.89
N TYR A 64 7.56 -5.52 -10.91
CA TYR A 64 8.15 -6.55 -11.78
C TYR A 64 8.66 -7.80 -11.03
N LEU A 65 8.02 -8.14 -9.91
CA LEU A 65 8.38 -9.33 -9.14
C LEU A 65 7.56 -10.55 -9.55
N THR A 66 8.19 -11.71 -9.66
CA THR A 66 7.48 -13.00 -9.68
C THR A 66 6.96 -13.35 -8.29
N GLN A 67 6.01 -14.28 -8.21
CA GLN A 67 5.53 -14.79 -6.91
C GLN A 67 6.65 -15.41 -6.06
N ARG A 68 7.65 -16.05 -6.69
CA ARG A 68 8.82 -16.62 -5.99
C ARG A 68 9.71 -15.55 -5.39
N GLN A 69 10.05 -14.53 -6.17
CA GLN A 69 10.88 -13.42 -5.68
C GLN A 69 10.17 -12.68 -4.54
N LEU A 70 8.86 -12.44 -4.66
CA LEU A 70 8.11 -11.81 -3.59
C LEU A 70 8.05 -12.71 -2.33
N ALA A 71 7.90 -14.03 -2.49
CA ALA A 71 7.90 -14.97 -1.38
C ALA A 71 9.19 -14.84 -0.56
N GLU A 72 10.35 -14.76 -1.23
CA GLU A 72 11.66 -14.56 -0.60
C GLU A 72 11.74 -13.19 0.11
N LEU A 73 11.41 -12.09 -0.58
CA LEU A 73 11.46 -10.74 -0.02
C LEU A 73 10.51 -10.53 1.16
N ALA A 74 9.30 -11.11 1.11
CA ALA A 74 8.32 -11.04 2.18
C ALA A 74 8.61 -12.05 3.32
N GLY A 75 9.51 -13.01 3.09
CA GLY A 75 9.75 -14.17 3.95
C GLY A 75 8.52 -15.08 4.12
N LEU A 76 7.67 -15.15 3.10
CA LEU A 76 6.43 -15.93 3.08
C LEU A 76 6.60 -17.17 2.20
N PRO A 77 5.91 -18.29 2.49
CA PRO A 77 5.88 -19.42 1.56
C PRO A 77 5.29 -19.02 0.20
N HIS A 78 5.82 -19.54 -0.91
CA HIS A 78 5.27 -19.31 -2.25
C HIS A 78 3.76 -19.65 -2.35
N SER A 79 3.35 -20.75 -1.72
CA SER A 79 1.93 -21.15 -1.65
C SER A 79 1.05 -20.16 -0.86
N LYS A 80 1.64 -19.35 0.02
CA LYS A 80 0.95 -18.27 0.72
C LYS A 80 0.74 -17.08 -0.20
N ILE A 81 1.73 -16.70 -1.01
CA ILE A 81 1.62 -15.67 -2.05
C ILE A 81 0.50 -16.03 -3.04
N ALA A 82 0.51 -17.27 -3.56
CA ALA A 82 -0.49 -17.73 -4.51
C ALA A 82 -1.93 -17.67 -3.94
N ARG A 83 -2.13 -18.04 -2.66
CA ARG A 83 -3.43 -17.96 -2.00
C ARG A 83 -3.91 -16.53 -1.79
N ILE A 84 -3.01 -15.62 -1.43
CA ILE A 84 -3.32 -14.20 -1.29
C ILE A 84 -3.81 -13.65 -2.63
N GLU A 85 -3.08 -13.91 -3.72
CA GLU A 85 -3.45 -13.43 -5.05
C GLU A 85 -4.70 -14.10 -5.63
N ALA A 86 -5.07 -15.27 -5.12
CA ALA A 86 -6.34 -15.92 -5.40
C ALA A 86 -7.52 -15.33 -4.61
N GLY A 87 -7.28 -14.34 -3.74
CA GLY A 87 -8.30 -13.67 -2.93
C GLY A 87 -8.73 -14.45 -1.69
N GLN A 88 -7.89 -15.37 -1.19
CA GLN A 88 -8.21 -16.02 0.09
C GLN A 88 -8.01 -15.07 1.27
N ASP A 89 -8.89 -15.18 2.26
CA ASP A 89 -8.77 -14.48 3.53
C ASP A 89 -7.45 -14.83 4.23
N VAL A 90 -6.73 -13.79 4.62
CA VAL A 90 -5.46 -13.89 5.32
C VAL A 90 -5.40 -12.92 6.49
N ARG A 91 -4.49 -13.21 7.42
CA ARG A 91 -4.21 -12.31 8.53
C ARG A 91 -3.65 -11.00 7.99
N LEU A 92 -4.04 -9.89 8.58
CA LEU A 92 -3.49 -8.56 8.27
C LEU A 92 -1.96 -8.53 8.38
N SER A 93 -1.38 -9.23 9.35
CA SER A 93 0.08 -9.35 9.49
C SER A 93 0.76 -10.02 8.29
N THR A 94 0.04 -10.90 7.57
CA THR A 94 0.55 -11.51 6.35
C THR A 94 0.49 -10.53 5.18
N LEU A 95 -0.62 -9.78 5.04
CA LEU A 95 -0.72 -8.72 4.03
C LEU A 95 0.35 -7.64 4.22
N ARG A 96 0.62 -7.22 5.48
CA ARG A 96 1.72 -6.28 5.76
C ARG A 96 3.06 -6.78 5.23
N ARG A 97 3.39 -8.06 5.44
CA ARG A 97 4.62 -8.66 4.91
C ARG A 97 4.64 -8.73 3.38
N TYR A 98 3.51 -9.05 2.77
CA TYR A 98 3.37 -9.04 1.31
C TYR A 98 3.70 -7.65 0.75
N PHE A 99 3.02 -6.60 1.24
CA PHE A 99 3.23 -5.25 0.74
C PHE A 99 4.63 -4.72 1.06
N ALA A 100 5.18 -5.04 2.23
CA ALA A 100 6.57 -4.72 2.55
C ALA A 100 7.55 -5.37 1.57
N GLY A 101 7.31 -6.62 1.15
CA GLY A 101 8.09 -7.29 0.11
C GLY A 101 7.99 -6.63 -1.27
N CYS A 102 6.90 -5.91 -1.55
CA CYS A 102 6.75 -5.05 -2.73
C CYS A 102 7.32 -3.63 -2.53
N GLY A 103 7.97 -3.32 -1.40
CA GLY A 103 8.46 -1.98 -1.08
C GLY A 103 7.36 -0.98 -0.71
N CYS A 104 6.17 -1.45 -0.31
CA CYS A 104 5.02 -0.63 0.05
C CYS A 104 4.71 -0.73 1.55
N GLU A 105 4.20 0.36 2.13
CA GLU A 105 3.55 0.33 3.44
C GLU A 105 2.03 0.14 3.28
N LEU A 106 1.43 -0.71 4.12
CA LEU A 106 -0.02 -0.93 4.09
C LEU A 106 -0.73 0.08 4.99
N LEU A 107 -1.51 0.98 4.37
CA LEU A 107 -2.38 1.92 5.06
C LEU A 107 -3.83 1.38 5.14
N LEU A 108 -4.42 1.43 6.34
CA LEU A 108 -5.84 1.13 6.55
C LEU A 108 -6.58 2.42 6.88
N LEU A 109 -7.48 2.83 5.99
CA LEU A 109 -8.28 4.04 6.14
C LEU A 109 -9.75 3.65 6.34
N PRO A 110 -10.27 3.70 7.57
CA PRO A 110 -11.70 3.53 7.81
C PRO A 110 -12.47 4.61 7.07
N ARG A 111 -13.33 4.21 6.14
CA ARG A 111 -14.28 5.11 5.51
C ARG A 111 -15.64 4.94 6.16
N SER A 112 -16.06 5.95 6.92
CA SER A 112 -17.43 6.05 7.41
C SER A 112 -18.34 6.50 6.27
N SER A 113 -19.45 5.81 6.06
CA SER A 113 -20.57 6.35 5.28
C SER A 113 -21.33 7.44 6.04
N MET A 114 -21.17 7.47 7.37
CA MET A 114 -21.79 8.44 8.26
C MET A 114 -20.95 9.71 8.36
N ASN A 115 -21.61 10.86 8.36
CA ASN A 115 -20.98 12.14 8.67
C ASN A 115 -20.67 12.27 10.17
N ALA A 116 -19.96 13.34 10.55
CA ALA A 116 -19.53 13.56 11.94
C ALA A 116 -20.69 13.63 12.93
N ARG A 117 -21.82 14.22 12.53
CA ARG A 117 -23.03 14.32 13.36
C ARG A 117 -23.67 12.96 13.56
N GLU A 118 -23.83 12.19 12.50
CA GLU A 118 -24.38 10.83 12.55
C GLU A 118 -23.51 9.89 13.39
N LEU A 119 -22.18 10.00 13.28
CA LEU A 119 -21.25 9.26 14.14
C LEU A 119 -21.41 9.63 15.61
N PHE A 120 -21.60 10.92 15.91
CA PHE A 120 -21.83 11.39 17.28
C PHE A 120 -23.17 10.88 17.83
N GLU A 121 -24.24 10.97 17.04
CA GLU A 121 -25.57 10.47 17.41
C GLU A 121 -25.52 8.95 17.63
N ARG A 122 -24.83 8.20 16.76
CA ARG A 122 -24.62 6.76 16.91
C ARG A 122 -23.86 6.42 18.19
N LYS A 123 -22.81 7.18 18.52
CA LYS A 123 -22.08 7.03 19.79
C LYS A 123 -23.01 7.25 20.99
N MET A 124 -23.80 8.32 20.99
CA MET A 124 -24.74 8.64 22.08
C MET A 124 -25.81 7.54 22.24
N GLN A 125 -26.31 7.00 21.12
CA GLN A 125 -27.24 5.88 21.15
C GLN A 125 -26.62 4.64 21.78
N LEU A 126 -25.41 4.25 21.35
CA LEU A 126 -24.70 3.10 21.92
C LEU A 126 -24.40 3.27 23.42
N GLU A 127 -24.16 4.50 23.88
CA GLU A 127 -24.02 4.82 25.31
C GLU A 127 -25.35 4.66 26.06
N ARG A 128 -26.46 5.15 25.51
CA ARG A 128 -27.80 4.98 26.10
C ARG A 128 -28.24 3.52 26.17
N GLU A 129 -27.89 2.73 25.16
CA GLU A 129 -28.12 1.28 25.11
C GLU A 129 -27.17 0.50 26.04
N GLY A 130 -26.22 1.17 26.68
CA GLY A 130 -25.25 0.56 27.60
C GLY A 130 -24.20 -0.32 26.90
N LEU A 131 -24.13 -0.30 25.56
CA LEU A 131 -23.21 -1.12 24.75
C LEU A 131 -21.77 -0.62 24.82
N ILE A 132 -21.59 0.68 24.99
CA ILE A 132 -20.28 1.28 25.23
C ILE A 132 -20.33 2.08 26.53
N GLN A 133 -19.32 1.88 27.36
CA GLN A 133 -19.05 2.78 28.47
C GLN A 133 -17.97 3.74 27.99
N ASN A 134 -18.14 5.03 28.23
CA ASN A 134 -17.17 6.07 27.93
C ASN A 134 -15.95 5.90 28.87
N ARG A 135 -15.16 4.84 28.67
CA ARG A 135 -13.94 4.58 29.41
C ARG A 135 -12.94 5.63 28.96
N ARG A 136 -12.68 6.58 29.85
CA ARG A 136 -11.59 7.56 29.69
C ARG A 136 -10.31 6.80 29.33
N ARG A 137 -9.79 7.16 28.16
CA ARG A 137 -8.57 6.82 27.44
C ARG A 137 -7.54 5.95 28.17
N TYR A 138 -7.02 4.97 27.42
CA TYR A 138 -5.73 4.30 27.59
C TYR A 138 -4.72 5.13 28.40
N SER A 139 -4.32 4.60 29.55
CA SER A 139 -3.07 4.93 30.21
C SER A 139 -1.95 4.81 29.18
N ARG A 140 -1.39 5.93 28.75
CA ARG A 140 -0.09 5.92 28.04
C ARG A 140 0.93 5.34 29.02
N ARG A 141 1.43 4.15 28.73
CA ARG A 141 2.73 3.68 29.23
C ARG A 141 3.79 4.10 28.23
#